data_AF-A0AAU9PLX6-F1
#
_entry.id   AF-A0AAU9PLX6-F1
#
_cell.length_a   1.000
_cell.length_b   1.000
_cell.length_c   1.000
_cell.angle_alpha   90.00
_cell.angle_beta   90.00
_cell.angle_gamma   90.00
#
_symmetry.space_group_name_H-M   'P 1'
#
loop_
_entity.id
_entity.type
_entity.pdbx_description
1 polymer ?
#
loop_
_entity_poly.entity_id
_entity_poly.type
_entity_poly.pdbx_seq_one_letter_code
_entity_poly.pdbx_strand_id
1 'polypeptide(L)'
;MPSITPAKHIWSPKYRRHMEENHSNGVTNDDMATNLLQTQLKLCLIREEFQDQLCEFQHCVNRDLDAMNREVDDIRVGQLDISNLVADLKNHFVSLQGSYVKKVLEHNKHKKVKYCVGIVGVVTMGAFTFMFFN
;
A
#
# COMPACT_ATOMS: atom_id res chain seq x y z
N MET A 1 10.16 -2.94 -58.26
CA MET A 1 9.07 -2.09 -58.77
C MET A 1 7.94 -2.97 -59.28
N PRO A 2 6.75 -2.88 -58.68
CA PRO A 2 5.50 -3.10 -59.40
C PRO A 2 4.62 -1.84 -59.32
N SER A 3 4.16 -1.37 -60.46
CA SER A 3 3.24 -0.24 -60.62
C SER A 3 1.83 -0.64 -60.16
N ILE A 4 1.27 0.12 -59.22
CA ILE A 4 -0.12 -0.01 -58.79
C ILE A 4 -0.99 0.76 -59.79
N THR A 5 -1.77 0.05 -60.59
CA THR A 5 -2.78 0.63 -61.47
C THR A 5 -4.06 0.89 -60.66
N PRO A 6 -4.65 2.10 -60.67
CA PRO A 6 -5.92 2.33 -59.99
C PRO A 6 -7.09 1.86 -60.86
N ALA A 7 -7.92 0.97 -60.33
CA ALA A 7 -9.18 0.57 -60.94
C ALA A 7 -10.16 1.76 -60.89
N LYS A 8 -10.42 2.36 -62.05
CA LYS A 8 -11.43 3.43 -62.23
C LYS A 8 -12.83 2.81 -62.10
N HIS A 9 -13.52 3.07 -60.99
CA HIS A 9 -14.94 2.72 -60.83
C HIS A 9 -15.81 3.77 -61.55
N ILE A 10 -16.27 3.45 -62.76
CA ILE A 10 -17.23 4.26 -63.52
C ILE A 10 -18.63 3.79 -63.13
N TRP A 11 -19.33 4.54 -62.28
CA TRP A 11 -20.76 4.31 -62.02
C TRP A 11 -21.58 4.97 -63.15
N SER A 12 -22.17 4.16 -64.02
CA SER A 12 -23.10 4.61 -65.07
C SER A 12 -24.56 4.43 -64.62
N PRO A 13 -25.45 5.44 -64.70
CA PRO A 13 -26.80 5.40 -64.11
C PRO A 13 -27.84 4.62 -64.94
N LYS A 14 -27.42 3.83 -65.95
CA LYS A 14 -28.35 3.22 -66.93
C LYS A 14 -28.99 1.90 -66.51
N TYR A 15 -28.78 1.42 -65.28
CA TYR A 15 -29.37 0.16 -64.78
C TYR A 15 -30.70 0.34 -64.00
N ARG A 16 -31.51 1.34 -64.34
CA ARG A 16 -32.80 1.60 -63.63
C ARG A 16 -33.99 0.78 -64.16
N ARG A 17 -33.81 -0.23 -65.01
CA ARG A 17 -34.95 -0.87 -65.70
C ARG A 17 -34.97 -2.40 -65.75
N HIS A 18 -34.22 -3.11 -64.92
CA HIS A 18 -34.33 -4.57 -64.81
C HIS A 18 -34.23 -5.03 -63.35
N MET A 19 -35.23 -4.68 -62.54
CA MET A 19 -35.45 -5.25 -61.20
C MET A 19 -36.90 -5.77 -61.11
N GLU A 20 -37.33 -6.48 -62.15
CA GLU A 20 -38.53 -7.31 -62.15
C GLU A 20 -38.09 -8.71 -62.58
N GLU A 21 -37.57 -9.46 -61.61
CA GLU A 21 -37.52 -10.93 -61.53
C GLU A 21 -36.48 -11.31 -60.49
N ASN A 22 -36.82 -11.10 -59.22
CA ASN A 22 -36.21 -11.87 -58.16
C ASN A 22 -37.36 -12.55 -57.44
N HIS A 23 -37.35 -13.88 -57.45
CA HIS A 23 -38.19 -14.74 -56.65
C HIS A 23 -38.29 -14.17 -55.23
N SER A 24 -39.43 -13.57 -54.90
CA SER A 24 -39.73 -13.10 -53.56
C SER A 24 -39.77 -14.31 -52.64
N ASN A 25 -38.85 -14.41 -51.69
CA ASN A 25 -38.86 -15.42 -50.63
C ASN A 25 -40.05 -15.24 -49.64
N GLY A 26 -41.11 -14.52 -50.03
CA GLY A 26 -42.25 -14.19 -49.18
C GLY A 26 -41.95 -13.17 -48.09
N VAL A 27 -40.70 -12.71 -47.95
CA VAL A 27 -40.29 -11.70 -46.98
C VAL A 27 -40.61 -10.32 -47.53
N THR A 28 -41.54 -9.63 -46.87
CA THR A 28 -41.91 -8.26 -47.23
C THR A 28 -40.96 -7.24 -46.60
N ASN A 29 -40.98 -6.01 -47.12
CA ASN A 29 -40.24 -4.91 -46.50
C ASN A 29 -40.70 -4.65 -45.06
N ASP A 30 -41.97 -4.91 -44.75
CA ASP A 30 -42.54 -4.76 -43.41
C ASP A 30 -41.99 -5.82 -42.44
N ASP A 31 -41.77 -7.05 -42.90
CA ASP A 31 -41.11 -8.10 -42.12
C ASP A 31 -39.66 -7.73 -41.80
N MET A 32 -38.94 -7.16 -42.78
CA MET A 32 -37.58 -6.66 -42.57
C MET A 32 -37.52 -5.49 -41.59
N ALA A 33 -38.45 -4.53 -41.70
CA ALA A 33 -38.54 -3.40 -40.78
C ALA A 33 -38.88 -3.86 -39.36
N THR A 34 -39.79 -4.82 -39.22
CA THR A 34 -40.18 -5.39 -37.92
C THR A 34 -39.01 -6.13 -37.26
N ASN A 35 -38.29 -6.97 -38.00
CA ASN A 35 -37.13 -7.69 -37.49
C ASN A 35 -35.99 -6.74 -37.09
N LEU A 36 -35.78 -5.66 -37.86
CA LEU A 36 -34.80 -4.63 -37.51
C LEU A 36 -35.16 -3.93 -36.21
N LEU A 37 -36.42 -3.51 -36.04
CA LEU A 37 -36.90 -2.87 -34.81
C LEU A 37 -36.78 -3.80 -33.60
N GLN A 38 -37.15 -5.08 -33.75
CA GLN A 38 -36.98 -6.07 -32.68
C GLN A 38 -35.51 -6.27 -32.30
N THR A 39 -34.61 -6.29 -33.27
CA THR A 39 -33.17 -6.44 -33.03
C THR A 39 -32.60 -5.20 -32.33
N GLN A 40 -33.01 -4.01 -32.76
CA GLN A 40 -32.62 -2.75 -32.10
C GLN A 40 -33.10 -2.69 -30.66
N LEU A 41 -34.36 -3.08 -30.39
CA LEU A 41 -34.89 -3.14 -29.02
C LEU A 41 -34.08 -4.10 -28.14
N LYS A 42 -33.78 -5.31 -28.63
CA LYS A 42 -32.96 -6.29 -27.90
C LYS A 42 -31.56 -5.75 -27.60
N LEU A 43 -30.93 -5.09 -28.56
CA LEU A 43 -29.61 -4.47 -28.37
C LEU A 43 -29.66 -3.33 -27.35
N CYS A 44 -30.73 -2.52 -27.33
CA CYS A 44 -30.93 -1.49 -26.31
C CYS A 44 -31.05 -2.10 -24.90
N LEU A 45 -31.87 -3.14 -24.73
CA LEU A 45 -32.03 -3.81 -23.44
C LEU A 45 -30.73 -4.46 -22.96
N ILE A 46 -30.01 -5.13 -23.86
CA ILE A 46 -28.70 -5.71 -23.54
C ILE A 46 -27.72 -4.60 -23.11
N ARG A 47 -27.70 -3.48 -23.82
CA ARG A 47 -26.81 -2.37 -23.49
C ARG A 47 -27.11 -1.79 -22.11
N GLU A 48 -28.38 -1.62 -21.76
CA GLU A 48 -28.81 -1.11 -20.45
C GLU A 48 -28.36 -2.06 -19.33
N GLU A 49 -28.64 -3.36 -19.47
CA GLU A 49 -28.19 -4.39 -18.53
C GLU A 49 -26.66 -4.38 -18.35
N PHE A 50 -25.89 -4.29 -19.45
CA PHE A 50 -24.43 -4.20 -19.37
C PHE A 50 -23.96 -2.92 -18.67
N GLN A 51 -24.66 -1.80 -18.84
CA GLN A 51 -24.32 -0.56 -18.15
C GLN A 51 -24.56 -0.66 -16.65
N ASP A 52 -25.67 -1.27 -16.25
CA ASP A 52 -25.99 -1.49 -14.84
C ASP A 52 -24.98 -2.43 -14.18
N GLN A 53 -24.64 -3.54 -14.83
CA GLN A 53 -23.60 -4.47 -14.36
C GLN A 53 -22.22 -3.82 -14.24
N LEU A 54 -21.85 -2.98 -15.22
CA LEU A 54 -20.58 -2.24 -15.15
C LEU A 54 -20.57 -1.23 -13.99
N CYS A 55 -21.69 -0.55 -13.76
CA CYS A 55 -21.84 0.39 -12.64
C CYS A 55 -21.70 -0.34 -11.29
N GLU A 56 -22.40 -1.46 -11.12
CA GLU A 56 -22.33 -2.28 -9.91
C GLU A 56 -20.91 -2.83 -9.69
N PHE A 57 -20.28 -3.34 -10.75
CA PHE A 57 -18.90 -3.82 -10.69
C PHE A 57 -17.94 -2.70 -10.28
N GLN A 58 -18.07 -1.51 -10.87
CA GLN A 58 -17.24 -0.36 -10.51
C GLN A 58 -17.44 0.05 -9.04
N HIS A 59 -18.68 0.02 -8.54
CA HIS A 59 -18.96 0.29 -7.14
C HIS A 59 -18.34 -0.76 -6.20
N CYS A 60 -18.44 -2.05 -6.54
CA CYS A 60 -17.79 -3.12 -5.78
C CYS A 60 -16.28 -2.94 -5.73
N VAL A 61 -15.64 -2.72 -6.89
CA VAL A 61 -14.18 -2.51 -6.97
C VAL A 61 -13.74 -1.29 -6.17
N ASN A 62 -14.46 -0.17 -6.27
CA ASN A 62 -14.13 1.03 -5.51
C ASN A 62 -14.23 0.79 -3.99
N ARG A 63 -15.27 0.09 -3.53
CA ARG A 63 -15.43 -0.27 -2.12
C ARG A 63 -14.26 -1.14 -1.63
N ASP A 64 -13.83 -2.09 -2.42
CA ASP A 64 -12.75 -3.00 -2.06
C ASP A 64 -11.39 -2.27 -2.04
N LEU A 65 -11.17 -1.35 -2.99
CA LEU A 65 -9.99 -0.46 -2.98
C LEU A 65 -9.98 0.45 -1.75
N ASP A 66 -11.11 1.03 -1.37
CA ASP A 66 -11.22 1.85 -0.18
C ASP A 66 -10.95 1.05 1.10
N ALA A 67 -11.42 -0.20 1.17
CA ALA A 67 -11.12 -1.09 2.29
C ALA A 67 -9.62 -1.39 2.39
N MET A 68 -8.98 -1.69 1.27
CA MET A 68 -7.54 -1.95 1.20
C MET A 68 -6.71 -0.71 1.59
N ASN A 69 -7.12 0.49 1.16
CA ASN A 69 -6.46 1.73 1.55
C ASN A 69 -6.51 1.95 3.06
N ARG A 70 -7.63 1.65 3.72
CA ARG A 70 -7.75 1.74 5.18
C ARG A 70 -6.81 0.77 5.89
N GLU A 71 -6.73 -0.47 5.41
CA GLU A 71 -5.81 -1.47 5.98
C GLU A 71 -4.35 -1.04 5.85
N VAL A 72 -3.97 -0.48 4.68
CA VAL A 72 -2.63 0.09 4.48
C VAL A 72 -2.36 1.24 5.43
N ASP A 73 -3.33 2.12 5.67
CA ASP A 73 -3.18 3.21 6.62
C ASP A 73 -3.06 2.71 8.07
N ASP A 74 -3.84 1.70 8.46
CA ASP A 74 -3.72 1.06 9.78
C ASP A 74 -2.32 0.44 9.98
N ILE A 75 -1.78 -0.23 8.95
CA ILE A 75 -0.41 -0.77 8.98
C ILE A 75 0.61 0.36 9.16
N ARG A 76 0.45 1.48 8.45
CA ARG A 76 1.37 2.63 8.55
C ARG A 76 1.34 3.26 9.94
N VAL A 77 0.17 3.38 10.55
CA VAL A 77 0.01 3.84 11.93
C VAL A 77 0.71 2.87 12.89
N GLY A 78 0.45 1.56 12.77
CA GLY A 78 1.09 0.55 13.60
C GLY A 78 2.62 0.53 13.47
N GLN A 79 3.16 0.72 12.28
CA GLN A 79 4.60 0.84 12.06
C GLN A 79 5.21 2.06 12.77
N LEU A 80 4.51 3.19 12.74
CA LEU A 80 4.94 4.41 13.42
C LEU A 80 4.94 4.22 14.94
N ASP A 81 3.92 3.57 15.49
CA ASP A 81 3.85 3.24 16.92
C ASP A 81 4.98 2.30 17.36
N ILE A 82 5.25 1.25 16.58
CA ILE A 82 6.37 0.33 16.84
C ILE A 82 7.70 1.09 16.78
N SER A 83 7.87 1.97 15.79
CA SER A 83 9.10 2.78 15.66
C SER A 83 9.31 3.67 16.88
N ASN A 84 8.25 4.33 17.35
CA ASN A 84 8.28 5.16 18.55
C ASN A 84 8.62 4.34 19.80
N LEU A 85 8.00 3.16 19.96
CA LEU A 85 8.29 2.25 21.08
C LEU A 85 9.76 1.82 21.08
N VAL A 86 10.31 1.46 19.92
CA VAL A 86 11.73 1.07 19.80
C VAL A 86 12.65 2.25 20.13
N ALA A 87 12.31 3.45 19.69
CA ALA A 87 13.07 4.65 20.01
C ALA A 87 13.07 4.95 21.52
N ASP A 88 11.91 4.84 22.18
CA ASP A 88 11.76 5.04 23.61
C ASP A 88 12.55 3.98 24.40
N LEU A 89 12.44 2.71 24.02
CA LEU A 89 13.18 1.62 24.64
C LEU A 89 14.70 1.84 24.55
N LYS A 90 15.18 2.29 23.38
CA LYS A 90 16.60 2.64 23.18
C LYS A 90 17.01 3.77 24.12
N ASN A 91 16.21 4.83 24.23
CA ASN A 91 16.50 5.96 25.11
C ASN A 91 16.52 5.52 26.58
N HIS A 92 15.58 4.68 27.00
CA HIS A 92 15.54 4.11 28.34
C HIS A 92 16.79 3.26 28.63
N PHE A 93 17.21 2.42 27.68
CA PHE A 93 18.42 1.62 27.83
C PHE A 93 19.68 2.48 27.97
N VAL A 94 19.82 3.53 27.15
CA VAL A 94 20.94 4.49 27.26
C VAL A 94 20.94 5.19 28.61
N SER A 95 19.76 5.62 29.10
CA SER A 95 19.61 6.20 30.43
C SER A 95 20.04 5.24 31.53
N LEU A 96 19.61 3.98 31.44
CA LEU A 96 19.96 2.93 32.40
C LEU A 96 21.46 2.66 32.42
N GLN A 97 22.12 2.60 31.26
CA GLN A 97 23.58 2.46 31.16
C GLN A 97 24.29 3.60 31.87
N GLY A 98 23.88 4.85 31.64
CA GLY A 98 24.44 6.01 32.33
C GLY A 98 24.28 5.93 33.86
N SER A 99 23.09 5.53 34.33
CA SER A 99 22.81 5.33 35.75
C SER A 99 23.66 4.20 36.36
N TYR A 100 23.80 3.09 35.65
CA TYR A 100 24.63 1.96 36.08
C TYR A 100 26.09 2.36 36.21
N VAL A 101 26.66 3.01 35.19
CA VAL A 101 28.05 3.51 35.21
C VAL A 101 28.26 4.47 36.39
N LYS A 102 27.31 5.38 36.64
CA LYS A 102 27.36 6.29 37.78
C LYS A 102 27.41 5.52 39.12
N LYS A 103 26.52 4.54 39.33
CA LYS A 103 26.51 3.72 40.55
C LYS A 103 27.82 2.94 40.74
N VAL A 104 28.35 2.34 39.68
CA VAL A 104 29.63 1.60 39.74
C VAL A 104 30.79 2.54 40.11
N LEU A 105 30.83 3.74 39.54
CA LEU A 105 31.85 4.74 39.85
C LEU A 105 31.75 5.20 41.31
N GLU A 106 30.53 5.51 41.78
CA GLU A 106 30.28 5.91 43.17
C GLU A 106 30.67 4.80 44.16
N HIS A 107 30.32 3.55 43.86
CA HIS A 107 30.69 2.39 44.68
C HIS A 107 32.21 2.22 44.76
N ASN A 108 32.92 2.33 43.63
CA ASN A 108 34.37 2.25 43.59
C ASN A 108 35.05 3.39 44.36
N LYS A 109 34.54 4.62 44.25
CA LYS A 109 35.02 5.77 45.04
C LYS A 109 34.88 5.48 46.54
N HIS A 110 33.71 5.04 46.96
CA HIS A 110 33.43 4.73 48.37
C HIS A 110 34.33 3.60 48.89
N LYS A 111 34.57 2.55 48.09
CA LYS A 111 35.48 1.44 48.43
C LYS A 111 36.92 1.94 48.61
N LYS A 112 37.42 2.80 47.72
CA LYS A 112 38.76 3.40 47.84
C LYS A 112 38.89 4.24 49.11
N VAL A 113 37.90 5.10 49.41
CA VAL A 113 37.91 5.93 50.62
C VAL A 113 37.97 5.06 51.88
N LYS A 114 37.12 4.03 51.98
CA LYS A 114 37.15 3.08 53.12
C LYS A 114 38.52 2.43 53.30
N TYR A 115 39.15 2.02 52.19
CA TYR A 115 40.47 1.40 52.24
C TYR A 115 41.56 2.37 52.73
N CYS A 116 41.57 3.61 52.23
CA CYS A 116 42.49 4.65 52.70
C CYS A 116 42.30 4.98 54.19
N VAL A 117 41.04 5.13 54.65
CA VAL A 117 40.75 5.37 56.08
C VAL A 117 41.22 4.20 56.94
N GLY A 118 41.05 2.95 56.48
CA GLY A 118 41.55 1.76 57.17
C GLY A 118 43.08 1.76 57.31
N ILE A 119 43.82 2.06 56.23
CA ILE A 119 45.29 2.15 56.27
C ILE A 119 45.73 3.25 57.24
N VAL A 120 45.15 4.45 57.13
CA VAL A 120 45.49 5.58 58.01
C VAL A 120 45.24 5.20 59.46
N GLY A 121 44.09 4.59 59.77
CA GLY A 121 43.75 4.13 61.12
C GLY A 121 44.78 3.17 61.70
N VAL A 122 45.19 2.15 60.94
CA VAL A 122 46.22 1.18 61.35
C VAL A 122 47.57 1.86 61.59
N VAL A 123 47.99 2.75 60.70
CA VAL A 123 49.26 3.49 60.83
C VAL A 123 49.23 4.41 62.05
N THR A 124 48.15 5.17 62.27
CA THR A 124 48.02 6.01 63.45
C THR A 124 48.01 5.20 64.75
N MET A 125 47.28 4.10 64.82
CA MET A 125 47.28 3.25 66.02
C MET A 125 48.64 2.63 66.29
N GLY A 126 49.35 2.19 65.25
CA GLY A 126 50.73 1.68 65.37
C GLY A 126 51.69 2.75 65.90
N ALA A 127 51.61 3.97 65.37
CA ALA A 127 52.43 5.10 65.84
C ALA A 127 52.11 5.49 67.30
N PHE A 128 50.82 5.53 67.67
CA PHE A 128 50.40 5.78 69.05
C PHE A 128 50.93 4.70 69.99
N THR A 129 50.79 3.43 69.62
CA THR A 129 51.28 2.30 70.44
C THR A 129 52.80 2.36 70.60
N PHE A 130 53.54 2.69 69.53
CA PHE A 130 54.99 2.86 69.59
C PHE A 130 55.41 4.02 70.51
N MET A 131 54.68 5.14 70.51
CA MET A 131 54.97 6.30 71.38
C MET A 131 54.68 6.06 72.86
N PHE A 132 53.75 5.16 73.20
CA PHE A 132 53.37 4.90 74.59
C PHE A 132 54.17 3.75 75.25
N PHE A 133 54.73 2.84 74.45
CA PHE A 133 55.43 1.64 74.94
C PHE A 133 56.94 1.65 74.69
N ASN A 134 57.48 2.71 74.09
CA ASN A 134 58.91 3.10 74.12
C ASN A 134 59.07 4.41 74.86
#